data_AF-M6YH91-F1
#
_entry.id   AF-M6YH91-F1
#
_cell.length_a   1.000
_cell.length_b   1.000
_cell.length_c   1.000
_cell.angle_alpha   90.00
_cell.angle_beta   90.00
_cell.angle_gamma   90.00
#
_symmetry.space_group_name_H-M   'P 1'
#
loop_
_entity.id
_entity.type
_entity.pdbx_description
1 polymer ?
#
loop_
_entity_poly.entity_id
_entity_poly.type
_entity_poly.pdbx_seq_one_letter_code
_entity_poly.pdbx_strand_id
1 'polypeptide(L)'
;MKLELIEILDNFQKNVLKPCDVLVENLVLEKEGSDYGACSFELKEWKIIFRVAKITPKKVGQFVTLWKRNNQGQIQPYDIQDEADHFIIYVYNQNRTGQFIFTKDVLLQQGILNGNKEGKLGFTLLGMLLTISRPKRLRSGSWNIF
;
A
#
# COMPACT_ATOMS: atom_id res chain seq x y z
N MET A 1 16.05 -4.63 5.24
CA MET A 1 14.83 -4.80 4.43
C MET A 1 14.04 -6.07 4.70
N LYS A 2 14.52 -7.30 4.43
CA LYS A 2 13.73 -8.51 4.75
C LYS A 2 13.43 -8.66 6.25
N LEU A 3 14.44 -8.42 7.11
CA LEU A 3 14.27 -8.44 8.56
C LEU A 3 13.31 -7.34 9.05
N GLU A 4 13.45 -6.13 8.51
CA GLU A 4 12.55 -5.00 8.82
C GLU A 4 11.10 -5.27 8.40
N LEU A 5 10.87 -5.91 7.25
CA LEU A 5 9.53 -6.28 6.81
C LEU A 5 8.89 -7.30 7.75
N ILE A 6 9.65 -8.30 8.22
CA ILE A 6 9.15 -9.30 9.17
C ILE A 6 8.76 -8.61 10.49
N GLU A 7 9.56 -7.66 10.97
CA GLU A 7 9.25 -6.89 12.19
C GLU A 7 7.99 -6.02 12.01
N ILE A 8 7.82 -5.37 10.85
CA ILE A 8 6.61 -4.61 10.51
C ILE A 8 5.38 -5.51 10.53
N LEU A 9 5.46 -6.69 9.92
CA LEU A 9 4.34 -7.64 9.85
C LEU A 9 4.02 -8.24 11.23
N ASP A 10 5.03 -8.55 12.05
CA ASP A 10 4.83 -9.02 13.42
C ASP A 10 4.15 -7.94 14.28
N ASN A 11 4.58 -6.69 14.15
CA ASN A 11 3.95 -5.56 14.82
C ASN A 11 2.50 -5.37 14.38
N PHE A 12 2.24 -5.46 13.07
CA PHE A 12 0.89 -5.38 12.50
C PHE A 12 -0.01 -6.50 13.02
N GLN A 13 0.48 -7.75 12.99
CA GLN A 13 -0.22 -8.91 13.52
C GLN A 13 -0.56 -8.73 15.00
N LYS A 14 0.41 -8.31 15.81
CA LYS A 14 0.25 -8.19 17.26
C LYS A 14 -0.69 -7.05 17.66
N ASN A 15 -0.55 -5.88 17.04
CA ASN A 15 -1.18 -4.65 17.53
C ASN A 15 -2.45 -4.26 16.78
N VAL A 16 -2.66 -4.76 15.55
CA VAL A 16 -3.83 -4.38 14.73
C VAL A 16 -4.74 -5.57 14.46
N LEU A 17 -4.17 -6.72 14.07
CA LEU A 17 -4.98 -7.87 13.67
C LEU A 17 -5.44 -8.73 14.85
N LYS A 18 -4.54 -9.02 15.81
CA LYS A 18 -4.84 -9.86 16.97
C LYS A 18 -5.99 -9.33 17.84
N PRO A 19 -6.14 -8.02 18.11
CA PRO A 19 -7.32 -7.49 18.81
C PRO A 19 -8.66 -7.78 18.10
N CYS A 20 -8.62 -8.01 16.79
CA CYS A 20 -9.78 -8.31 15.95
C CYS A 20 -9.94 -9.82 15.66
N ASP A 21 -9.13 -10.67 16.30
CA ASP A 21 -9.08 -12.13 16.05
C ASP A 21 -8.86 -12.46 14.57
N VAL A 22 -7.92 -11.75 13.95
CA VAL A 22 -7.47 -11.95 12.57
C VAL A 22 -6.00 -12.36 12.56
N LEU A 23 -5.65 -13.30 11.68
CA LEU A 23 -4.28 -13.77 11.47
C LEU A 23 -3.85 -13.54 10.03
N VAL A 24 -2.57 -13.24 9.84
CA VAL A 24 -1.89 -13.30 8.54
C VAL A 24 -1.68 -14.76 8.17
N GLU A 25 -2.30 -15.17 7.07
CA GLU A 25 -2.18 -16.52 6.51
C GLU A 25 -1.52 -16.45 5.13
N ASN A 26 -0.91 -17.55 4.67
CA ASN A 26 -0.37 -17.68 3.32
C ASN A 26 0.58 -16.54 2.88
N LEU A 27 1.46 -16.10 3.78
CA LEU A 27 2.42 -15.03 3.51
C LEU A 27 3.43 -15.40 2.41
N VAL A 28 3.45 -14.61 1.34
CA VAL A 28 4.39 -14.72 0.22
C VAL A 28 5.18 -13.42 0.10
N LEU A 29 6.51 -13.52 0.20
CA LEU A 29 7.40 -12.37 0.02
C LEU A 29 7.80 -12.23 -1.46
N GLU A 30 7.70 -11.03 -2.00
CA GLU A 30 8.07 -10.73 -3.38
C GLU A 30 9.51 -10.22 -3.46
N LYS A 31 10.39 -10.96 -4.16
CA LYS A 31 11.81 -10.61 -4.27
C LYS A 31 12.02 -9.30 -5.05
N GLU A 32 11.30 -9.10 -6.15
CA GLU A 32 11.48 -7.95 -7.04
C GLU A 32 10.95 -6.63 -6.44
N GLY A 33 9.87 -6.70 -5.67
CA GLY A 33 9.33 -5.55 -4.95
C GLY A 33 9.90 -5.38 -3.55
N SER A 34 10.95 -6.13 -3.18
CA SER A 34 11.48 -6.16 -1.82
C SER A 34 11.89 -4.76 -1.33
N ASP A 35 12.34 -3.88 -2.23
CA ASP A 35 12.59 -2.46 -1.97
C ASP A 35 11.41 -1.76 -1.29
N TYR A 36 10.19 -2.11 -1.64
CA TYR A 36 8.96 -1.54 -1.08
C TYR A 36 8.24 -2.54 -0.19
N GLY A 37 8.98 -3.44 0.47
CA GLY A 37 8.41 -4.43 1.38
C GLY A 37 7.29 -5.26 0.76
N ALA A 38 7.40 -5.56 -0.53
CA ALA A 38 6.34 -6.23 -1.27
C ALA A 38 6.09 -7.65 -0.75
N CYS A 39 4.86 -7.90 -0.31
CA CYS A 39 4.37 -9.22 -0.01
C CYS A 39 2.86 -9.30 -0.26
N SER A 40 2.36 -10.53 -0.32
CA SER A 40 0.94 -10.84 -0.33
C SER A 40 0.62 -11.84 0.76
N PHE A 41 -0.59 -11.79 1.29
CA PHE A 41 -1.07 -12.71 2.29
C PHE A 41 -2.60 -12.69 2.32
N GLU A 42 -3.18 -13.57 3.11
CA GLU A 42 -4.62 -13.66 3.32
C GLU A 42 -4.98 -13.21 4.74
N LEU A 43 -6.12 -12.54 4.85
CA LEU A 43 -6.77 -12.20 6.11
C LEU A 43 -8.22 -12.72 6.04
N LYS A 44 -8.48 -13.89 6.64
CA LYS A 44 -9.74 -14.63 6.43
C LYS A 44 -9.94 -14.90 4.93
N GLU A 45 -11.09 -14.55 4.35
CA GLU A 45 -11.34 -14.71 2.91
C GLU A 45 -10.65 -13.66 2.01
N TRP A 46 -10.03 -12.62 2.58
CA TRP A 46 -9.53 -11.49 1.80
C TRP A 46 -8.08 -11.67 1.36
N LYS A 47 -7.84 -11.50 0.05
CA LYS A 47 -6.49 -11.49 -0.53
C LYS A 47 -5.88 -10.10 -0.47
N ILE A 48 -4.72 -9.99 0.18
CA ILE A 48 -4.06 -8.73 0.48
C ILE A 48 -2.78 -8.58 -0.33
N ILE A 49 -2.60 -7.40 -0.94
CA ILE A 49 -1.30 -6.92 -1.43
C ILE A 49 -0.76 -5.89 -0.46
N PHE A 50 0.41 -6.13 0.08
CA PHE A 50 1.06 -5.26 1.06
C PHE A 50 2.30 -4.60 0.48
N ARG A 51 2.47 -3.32 0.77
CA ARG A 51 3.65 -2.52 0.39
C ARG A 51 4.04 -1.57 1.51
N VAL A 52 5.30 -1.18 1.55
CA VAL A 52 5.86 -0.16 2.43
C VAL A 52 6.21 1.06 1.59
N ALA A 53 5.59 2.21 1.90
CA ALA A 53 5.92 3.47 1.25
C ALA A 53 7.23 4.05 1.79
N LYS A 54 7.87 4.89 0.99
CA LYS A 54 9.13 5.56 1.33
C LYS A 54 8.98 7.07 1.28
N ILE A 55 9.54 7.75 2.27
CA ILE A 55 9.69 9.20 2.22
C ILE A 55 10.73 9.55 1.16
N THR A 56 10.35 10.41 0.22
CA THR A 56 11.28 10.94 -0.78
C THR A 56 11.62 12.39 -0.45
N PRO A 57 12.90 12.79 -0.32
CA PRO A 57 13.27 14.15 0.10
C PRO A 57 12.71 15.27 -0.79
N LYS A 58 12.49 14.98 -2.08
CA LYS A 58 12.12 15.96 -3.10
C LYS A 58 10.62 16.20 -3.25
N LYS A 59 9.75 15.38 -2.65
CA LYS A 59 8.29 15.47 -2.80
C LYS A 59 7.60 15.33 -1.45
N VAL A 60 6.58 16.14 -1.21
CA VAL A 60 5.71 16.00 -0.04
C VAL A 60 4.93 14.70 -0.14
N GLY A 61 4.98 13.89 0.91
CA GLY A 61 4.31 12.59 0.99
C GLY A 61 5.26 11.40 0.95
N GLN A 62 4.69 10.20 0.92
CA GLN A 62 5.43 8.93 0.83
C GLN A 62 5.11 8.25 -0.48
N PHE A 63 6.13 7.88 -1.24
CA PHE A 63 5.99 7.20 -2.52
C PHE A 63 5.96 5.68 -2.33
N VAL A 64 5.07 5.01 -3.05
CA VAL A 64 4.98 3.55 -3.09
C VAL A 64 4.86 3.07 -4.53
N THR A 65 5.51 1.95 -4.84
CA THR A 65 5.28 1.23 -6.09
C THR A 65 4.20 0.18 -5.92
N LEU A 66 3.31 0.07 -6.91
CA LEU A 66 2.26 -0.93 -6.94
C LEU A 66 2.11 -1.44 -8.37
N TRP A 67 2.82 -2.53 -8.68
CA TRP A 67 2.85 -3.18 -9.98
C TRP A 67 3.11 -4.67 -9.82
N LYS A 68 2.84 -5.44 -10.88
CA LYS A 68 3.14 -6.87 -11.02
C LYS A 68 3.76 -7.16 -12.39
N ARG A 69 4.30 -8.35 -12.61
CA ARG A 69 4.67 -8.80 -13.96
C ARG A 69 3.49 -9.47 -14.66
N ASN A 70 3.34 -9.24 -15.96
CA ASN A 70 2.41 -9.96 -16.81
C ASN A 70 3.02 -11.30 -17.28
N ASN A 71 2.24 -12.08 -18.04
CA ASN A 71 2.67 -13.38 -18.56
C ASN A 71 3.87 -13.30 -19.54
N GLN A 72 4.15 -12.12 -20.08
CA GLN A 72 5.30 -11.84 -20.93
C GLN A 72 6.51 -11.32 -20.12
N GLY A 73 6.40 -11.28 -18.79
CA GLY A 73 7.42 -10.77 -17.90
C GLY A 73 7.57 -9.25 -17.91
N GLN A 74 6.63 -8.47 -18.46
CA GLN A 74 6.68 -7.00 -18.42
C GLN A 74 6.00 -6.46 -17.16
N ILE A 75 6.51 -5.35 -16.62
CA ILE A 75 5.87 -4.67 -15.48
C ILE A 75 4.57 -4.02 -15.95
N GLN A 76 3.51 -4.18 -15.17
CA GLN A 76 2.22 -3.56 -15.42
C GLN A 76 1.53 -3.20 -14.10
N PRO A 77 0.59 -2.23 -14.11
CA PRO A 77 -0.30 -2.00 -12.98
C PRO A 77 -1.10 -3.27 -12.65
N TYR A 78 -1.54 -3.35 -11.39
CA TYR A 78 -2.58 -4.32 -11.04
C TYR A 78 -3.87 -3.99 -11.78
N ASP A 79 -4.68 -5.01 -12.07
CA ASP A 79 -5.96 -4.88 -12.77
C ASP A 79 -7.13 -5.04 -11.80
N ILE A 80 -8.28 -4.41 -12.08
CA ILE A 80 -9.51 -4.61 -11.30
C ILE A 80 -9.97 -6.08 -11.29
N GLN A 81 -9.63 -6.85 -12.33
CA GLN A 81 -9.92 -8.28 -12.43
C GLN A 81 -8.93 -9.16 -11.66
N ASP A 82 -7.88 -8.59 -11.07
CA ASP A 82 -6.96 -9.35 -10.24
C ASP A 82 -7.65 -9.85 -8.96
N GLU A 83 -7.15 -10.97 -8.45
CA GLU A 83 -7.70 -11.64 -7.28
C GLU A 83 -7.50 -10.86 -5.97
N ALA A 84 -6.66 -9.82 -5.97
CA ALA A 84 -6.43 -9.00 -4.79
C ALA A 84 -7.67 -8.16 -4.45
N ASP A 85 -8.14 -8.28 -3.22
CA ASP A 85 -9.32 -7.54 -2.74
C ASP A 85 -8.92 -6.19 -2.13
N HIS A 86 -7.85 -6.23 -1.31
CA HIS A 86 -7.36 -5.07 -0.59
C HIS A 86 -5.85 -4.85 -0.77
N PHE A 87 -5.49 -3.59 -0.71
CA PHE A 87 -4.12 -3.11 -0.82
C PHE A 87 -3.78 -2.35 0.46
N ILE A 88 -2.86 -2.89 1.24
CA ILE A 88 -2.39 -2.29 2.50
C ILE A 88 -1.05 -1.62 2.24
N ILE A 89 -0.99 -0.31 2.42
CA ILE A 89 0.24 0.47 2.31
C ILE A 89 0.67 0.92 3.70
N TYR A 90 1.73 0.32 4.20
CA TYR A 90 2.37 0.74 5.44
C TYR A 90 3.19 1.99 5.22
N VAL A 91 3.06 2.94 6.14
CA VAL A 91 3.78 4.20 6.15
C VAL A 91 4.48 4.37 7.49
N TYR A 92 5.66 4.98 7.45
CA TYR A 92 6.38 5.35 8.66
C TYR A 92 7.00 6.74 8.48
N ASN A 93 7.02 7.52 9.55
CA ASN A 93 7.67 8.82 9.57
C ASN A 93 8.24 9.06 10.97
N GLN A 94 9.58 9.07 11.05
CA GLN A 94 10.31 9.17 12.31
C GLN A 94 9.83 8.10 13.30
N ASN A 95 9.15 8.50 14.37
CA ASN A 95 8.68 7.62 15.44
C ASN A 95 7.18 7.28 15.32
N ARG A 96 6.56 7.57 14.17
CA ARG A 96 5.15 7.26 13.91
C ARG A 96 5.04 6.24 12.80
N THR A 97 4.12 5.31 12.97
CA THR A 97 3.75 4.28 12.01
C THR A 97 2.25 4.37 11.72
N GLY A 98 1.82 3.88 10.56
CA GLY A 98 0.44 3.99 10.12
C GLY A 98 0.23 3.18 8.85
N GLN A 99 -1.03 3.06 8.44
CA GLN A 99 -1.40 2.23 7.31
C GLN A 99 -2.55 2.87 6.54
N PHE A 100 -2.54 2.67 5.23
CA PHE A 100 -3.68 2.94 4.36
C PHE A 100 -4.19 1.61 3.84
N ILE A 101 -5.50 1.39 3.90
CA ILE A 101 -6.16 0.20 3.36
C ILE A 101 -7.07 0.67 2.24
N PHE A 102 -6.85 0.16 1.04
CA PHE A 102 -7.67 0.47 -0.13
C PHE A 102 -8.32 -0.80 -0.67
N THR A 103 -9.61 -0.73 -0.99
CA THR A 103 -10.27 -1.70 -1.87
C THR A 103 -9.81 -1.49 -3.32
N LYS A 104 -9.86 -2.53 -4.15
CA LYS A 104 -9.62 -2.41 -5.59
C LYS A 104 -10.46 -1.34 -6.30
N ASP A 105 -11.73 -1.16 -5.92
CA ASP A 105 -12.61 -0.14 -6.51
C ASP A 105 -12.11 1.29 -6.28
N VAL A 106 -11.67 1.59 -5.06
CA VAL A 106 -11.08 2.90 -4.73
C VAL A 106 -9.82 3.14 -5.55
N LEU A 107 -8.92 2.16 -5.67
CA LEU A 107 -7.70 2.32 -6.47
C LEU A 107 -8.01 2.46 -7.97
N LEU A 108 -9.04 1.78 -8.48
CA LEU A 108 -9.52 1.96 -9.85
C LEU A 108 -10.05 3.38 -10.07
N GLN A 109 -10.89 3.89 -9.16
CA GLN A 109 -11.41 5.26 -9.23
C GLN A 109 -10.31 6.33 -9.22
N GLN A 110 -9.20 6.07 -8.50
CA GLN A 110 -8.02 6.95 -8.47
C GLN A 110 -7.10 6.78 -9.70
N GLY A 111 -7.44 5.88 -10.63
CA GLY A 111 -6.65 5.57 -11.82
C GLY A 111 -5.29 4.94 -11.49
N ILE A 112 -5.24 4.14 -10.43
CA ILE A 112 -4.04 3.39 -10.02
C ILE A 112 -4.10 1.98 -10.61
N LEU A 113 -5.24 1.30 -10.54
CA LEU A 113 -5.42 0.01 -11.21
C LEU A 113 -5.77 0.19 -12.69
N ASN A 114 -5.43 -0.82 -13.49
CA ASN A 114 -5.97 -0.99 -14.83
C ASN A 114 -7.47 -1.28 -14.75
N GLY A 115 -8.19 -0.69 -15.71
CA GLY A 115 -9.59 -0.97 -16.01
C GLY A 115 -9.87 -0.47 -17.42
N ASN A 116 -10.78 0.50 -17.58
CA ASN A 116 -11.04 1.12 -18.89
C ASN A 116 -9.87 1.99 -19.40
N LYS A 117 -8.94 2.34 -18.52
CA LYS A 117 -7.73 3.13 -18.82
C LYS A 117 -6.53 2.44 -18.17
N GLU A 118 -5.35 2.72 -18.70
CA GLU A 118 -4.09 2.28 -18.11
C GLU A 118 -3.91 2.93 -16.72
N GLY A 119 -3.56 2.09 -15.75
CA GLY A 119 -3.27 2.47 -14.37
C GLY A 119 -1.86 3.02 -14.18
N LYS A 120 -1.39 3.03 -12.94
CA LYS A 120 -0.08 3.56 -12.55
C LYS A 120 0.74 2.49 -11.84
N LEU A 121 2.05 2.47 -12.12
CA LEU A 121 3.00 1.58 -11.46
C LEU A 121 3.37 2.02 -10.03
N GLY A 122 2.92 3.20 -9.61
CA GLY A 122 3.21 3.75 -8.29
C GLY A 122 2.54 5.11 -8.09
N PHE A 123 2.41 5.52 -6.83
CA PHE A 123 1.73 6.75 -6.45
C PHE A 123 2.28 7.31 -5.14
N THR A 124 1.93 8.55 -4.83
CA THR A 124 2.34 9.24 -3.61
C THR A 124 1.16 9.39 -2.67
N LEU A 125 1.32 8.90 -1.45
CA LEU A 125 0.39 9.08 -0.34
C LEU A 125 0.67 10.41 0.35
N LEU A 126 -0.38 11.22 0.50
CA LEU A 126 -0.33 12.46 1.28
C LEU A 126 -0.93 12.21 2.66
N GLY A 127 -0.10 12.31 3.70
CA GLY A 127 -0.55 12.26 5.08
C GLY A 127 0.18 11.22 5.95
N MET A 128 0.48 11.65 7.17
CA MET A 128 0.69 10.83 8.37
C MET A 128 0.46 11.65 9.66
N LEU A 129 -0.19 12.82 9.55
CA LEU A 129 0.17 14.14 10.10
C LEU A 129 1.19 14.88 9.23
N LEU A 130 0.67 15.75 8.36
CA LEU A 130 1.40 16.89 7.82
C LEU A 130 0.95 18.13 8.60
N THR A 131 1.84 18.78 9.35
CA THR A 131 1.62 20.19 9.71
C THR A 131 1.66 20.96 8.40
N ILE A 132 0.50 21.33 7.85
CA ILE A 132 0.40 22.17 6.66
C ILE A 132 0.92 23.55 7.03
N SER A 133 2.22 23.79 6.81
CA SER A 133 2.72 25.15 6.75
C SER A 133 2.44 25.71 5.36
N ARG A 134 1.27 26.37 5.27
CA ARG A 134 0.72 27.23 4.20
C ARG A 134 -0.18 26.56 3.15
N PRO A 135 -1.40 27.11 2.91
CA PRO A 135 -2.31 26.61 1.89
C PRO A 135 -1.87 27.11 0.52
N LYS A 136 -1.38 26.19 -0.34
CA LYS A 136 -1.54 26.34 -1.78
C LYS A 136 -2.52 25.27 -2.23
N ARG A 137 -3.69 25.74 -2.67
CA ARG A 137 -4.86 25.03 -3.20
C ARG A 137 -4.51 23.67 -3.84
N LEU A 138 -4.81 22.58 -3.13
CA LEU A 138 -4.84 21.23 -3.69
C LEU A 138 -6.29 20.91 -4.07
N ARG A 139 -6.50 20.51 -5.32
CA ARG A 139 -7.80 20.10 -5.84
C ARG A 139 -8.21 18.77 -5.18
N SER A 140 -9.43 18.77 -4.63
CA SER A 140 -10.34 17.66 -4.29
C SER A 140 -9.72 16.34 -3.80
N GLY A 141 -9.95 16.03 -2.52
CA GLY A 141 -9.86 14.66 -1.99
C GLY A 141 -9.26 14.58 -0.59
N SER A 142 -9.85 15.25 0.40
CA SER A 142 -9.51 15.05 1.82
C SER A 142 -10.28 13.84 2.34
N TRP A 143 -9.57 12.83 2.82
CA TRP A 143 -10.16 11.64 3.45
C TRP A 143 -10.01 11.75 4.97
N ASN A 144 -11.12 11.55 5.68
CA ASN A 144 -11.12 11.16 7.09
C ASN A 144 -10.97 9.64 7.14
N ILE A 145 -10.13 9.17 8.06
CA ILE A 145 -9.99 7.75 8.41
C ILE A 145 -10.48 7.61 9.86
N PHE A 146 -11.35 6.63 10.10
CA PHE A 146 -11.71 6.18 11.45
C PHE A 146 -10.51 5.49 12.11
#